data_AF-A0ABD2N4T0-F1
#
_entry.id   AF-A0ABD2N4T0-F1
#
_cell.length_a   1.000
_cell.length_b   1.000
_cell.length_c   1.000
_cell.angle_alpha   90.00
_cell.angle_beta   90.00
_cell.angle_gamma   90.00
#
_symmetry.space_group_name_H-M   'P 1'
#
loop_
_entity.id
_entity.type
_entity.pdbx_description
1 polymer ?
#
loop_
_entity_poly.entity_id
_entity_poly.type
_entity_poly.pdbx_seq_one_letter_code
_entity_poly.pdbx_strand_id
1 'polypeptide(L)'
;MGDINIDILDNANNDVNDYLSTLVYFGFLPYIKRPTMFDSGTYLDHIFVKQKLRAMKMKLKSYVLDTHLTDYAPVLLNINSEDFLNTSGDGSIVVTNNKLNFDELLISFDWSPITNIQNGEIATTKFIDTFKELMEESKIEYRVNVKSNKKSKSGSQTVSWSRSNIEINLKEPY
;
A
#
# COMPACT_ATOMS: atom_id res chain seq x y z
N MET A 1 10.37 -3.72 -9.44
CA MET A 1 9.34 -4.64 -8.94
C MET A 1 8.64 -5.20 -10.15
N GLY A 2 8.40 -6.50 -10.20
CA GLY A 2 7.65 -7.14 -11.28
C GLY A 2 7.99 -8.62 -11.43
N ASP A 3 7.30 -9.25 -12.36
CA ASP A 3 7.57 -10.60 -12.83
C ASP A 3 8.82 -10.60 -13.72
N ILE A 4 9.87 -11.27 -13.25
CA ILE A 4 11.16 -11.37 -13.95
C ILE A 4 11.34 -12.78 -14.52
N ASN A 5 10.42 -13.71 -14.23
CA ASN A 5 10.49 -15.12 -14.64
C ASN A 5 11.85 -15.80 -14.30
N ILE A 6 12.50 -15.35 -13.22
CA ILE A 6 13.72 -15.94 -12.68
C ILE A 6 13.40 -16.44 -11.28
N ASP A 7 13.58 -17.73 -11.02
CA ASP A 7 13.44 -18.27 -9.67
C ASP A 7 14.70 -17.98 -8.85
N ILE A 8 14.61 -17.02 -7.93
CA ILE A 8 15.74 -16.59 -7.09
C ILE A 8 16.19 -17.64 -6.06
N LEU A 9 15.44 -18.74 -5.91
CA LEU A 9 15.86 -19.86 -5.06
C LEU A 9 16.70 -20.91 -5.80
N ASP A 10 16.76 -20.85 -7.13
CA ASP A 10 17.56 -21.78 -7.93
C ASP A 10 19.05 -21.41 -7.90
N ASN A 11 19.68 -21.64 -6.73
CA ASN A 11 21.09 -21.35 -6.48
C ASN A 11 22.05 -22.17 -7.36
N ALA A 12 21.57 -23.25 -7.99
CA ALA A 12 22.36 -24.08 -8.89
C ALA A 12 22.52 -23.44 -10.28
N ASN A 13 21.69 -22.46 -10.62
CA ASN A 13 21.70 -21.78 -11.89
C ASN A 13 22.64 -20.56 -11.87
N ASN A 14 23.64 -20.56 -12.76
CA ASN A 14 24.61 -19.47 -12.86
C ASN A 14 23.96 -18.15 -13.27
N ASP A 15 22.92 -18.17 -14.10
CA ASP A 15 22.23 -16.96 -14.55
C ASP A 15 21.50 -16.28 -13.38
N VAL A 16 20.94 -17.07 -12.46
CA VAL A 16 20.31 -16.58 -11.22
C VAL A 16 21.37 -15.93 -10.34
N ASN A 17 22.54 -16.55 -10.20
CA ASN A 17 23.65 -16.02 -9.41
C ASN A 17 24.22 -14.72 -10.00
N ASP A 18 24.36 -14.62 -11.31
CA ASP A 18 24.80 -13.41 -12.00
C ASP A 18 23.77 -12.29 -11.87
N TYR A 19 22.48 -12.61 -11.97
CA TYR A 19 21.39 -11.70 -11.72
C TYR A 19 21.42 -11.13 -10.29
N LEU A 20 21.50 -12.00 -9.28
CA LEU A 20 21.57 -11.60 -7.87
C LEU A 20 22.84 -10.80 -7.56
N SER A 21 23.98 -11.21 -8.14
CA SER A 21 25.27 -10.51 -7.97
C SER A 21 25.22 -9.11 -8.57
N THR A 22 24.59 -8.95 -9.74
CA THR A 22 24.39 -7.66 -10.40
C THR A 22 23.53 -6.74 -9.53
N LEU A 23 22.43 -7.24 -8.99
CA LEU A 23 21.56 -6.47 -8.11
C LEU A 23 22.28 -6.02 -6.84
N VAL A 24 23.03 -6.92 -6.19
CA VAL A 24 23.82 -6.59 -5.01
C VAL A 24 24.91 -5.57 -5.34
N TYR A 25 25.58 -5.70 -6.48
CA TYR A 25 26.58 -4.74 -6.95
C TYR A 25 26.00 -3.31 -7.07
N PHE A 26 24.78 -3.18 -7.58
CA PHE A 26 24.07 -1.90 -7.63
C PHE A 26 23.39 -1.49 -6.30
N GLY A 27 23.58 -2.28 -5.24
CA GLY A 27 23.08 -2.01 -3.89
C GLY A 27 21.60 -2.30 -3.72
N PHE A 28 21.03 -3.22 -4.50
CA PHE A 28 19.66 -3.69 -4.37
C PHE A 28 19.59 -4.97 -3.53
N LEU A 29 18.63 -5.02 -2.61
CA LEU A 29 18.42 -6.17 -1.74
C LEU A 29 17.02 -6.74 -1.91
N PRO A 30 16.85 -8.07 -1.93
CA PRO A 30 15.54 -8.71 -2.07
C PRO A 30 14.68 -8.40 -0.84
N TYR A 31 13.39 -8.18 -1.09
CA TYR A 31 12.43 -7.76 -0.08
C TYR A 31 11.17 -8.63 -0.02
N ILE A 32 10.99 -9.58 -0.95
CA ILE A 32 10.02 -10.67 -0.84
C ILE A 32 10.77 -11.93 -0.40
N LYS A 33 10.15 -12.72 0.48
CA LYS A 33 10.69 -13.99 0.97
C LYS A 33 9.63 -15.10 0.96
N ARG A 34 8.62 -14.99 0.11
CA ARG A 34 7.59 -16.02 -0.08
C ARG A 34 7.40 -16.30 -1.57
N PRO A 35 7.04 -17.55 -1.93
CA PRO A 35 6.67 -17.88 -3.30
C PRO A 35 5.55 -16.98 -3.80
N THR A 36 5.56 -16.68 -5.09
CA THR A 36 4.49 -15.89 -5.71
C THR A 36 3.65 -16.71 -6.67
N MET A 37 4.06 -17.94 -7.02
CA MET A 37 3.23 -18.87 -7.76
C MET A 37 2.71 -19.96 -6.82
N PHE A 38 1.38 -20.11 -6.72
CA PHE A 38 0.76 -20.97 -5.70
C PHE A 38 1.06 -22.46 -5.92
N ASP A 39 1.04 -22.92 -7.17
CA ASP A 39 1.11 -24.35 -7.48
C ASP A 39 2.54 -24.92 -7.50
N SER A 40 3.53 -24.11 -7.89
CA SER A 40 4.93 -24.55 -7.99
C SER A 40 5.80 -24.15 -6.80
N GLY A 41 5.37 -23.18 -5.99
CA GLY A 41 6.21 -22.59 -4.95
C GLY A 41 7.39 -21.76 -5.49
N THR A 42 7.36 -21.33 -6.76
CA THR A 42 8.43 -20.53 -7.38
C THR A 42 8.32 -19.04 -7.03
N TYR A 43 9.47 -18.36 -7.08
CA TYR A 43 9.62 -16.94 -6.76
C TYR A 43 9.86 -16.16 -8.04
N LEU A 44 8.81 -15.88 -8.81
CA LEU A 44 8.95 -15.23 -10.13
C LEU A 44 8.77 -13.72 -10.06
N ASP A 45 7.99 -13.23 -9.09
CA ASP A 45 7.84 -11.80 -8.82
C ASP A 45 8.83 -11.33 -7.76
N HIS A 46 9.58 -10.28 -8.09
CA HIS A 46 10.59 -9.75 -7.18
C HIS A 46 10.34 -8.29 -6.80
N ILE A 47 10.53 -8.00 -5.51
CA ILE A 47 10.76 -6.64 -5.02
C ILE A 47 12.19 -6.57 -4.54
N PHE A 48 12.95 -5.68 -5.19
CA PHE A 48 14.26 -5.28 -4.74
C PHE A 48 14.22 -3.83 -4.27
N VAL A 49 14.87 -3.56 -3.13
CA VAL A 49 14.94 -2.22 -2.56
C VAL A 49 16.39 -1.80 -2.42
N LYS A 50 16.69 -0.55 -2.79
CA LYS A 50 18.03 0.03 -2.66
C LYS A 50 18.42 0.12 -1.20
N GLN A 51 19.60 -0.37 -0.83
CA GLN A 51 20.12 -0.43 0.54
C GLN A 51 20.11 0.94 1.22
N LYS A 52 20.34 2.03 0.46
CA LYS A 52 20.27 3.41 0.97
C LYS A 52 18.91 3.77 1.58
N LEU A 53 17.81 3.18 1.11
CA LEU A 53 16.47 3.43 1.66
C LEU A 53 16.29 2.81 3.06
N ARG A 54 16.99 1.70 3.37
CA ARG A 54 17.06 1.16 4.73
C ARG A 54 17.83 2.08 5.67
N ALA A 55 18.88 2.74 5.18
CA ALA A 55 19.65 3.71 5.96
C ALA A 55 18.84 4.98 6.29
N MET A 56 17.85 5.33 5.45
CA MET A 56 16.95 6.48 5.64
C MET A 56 15.81 6.21 6.65
N LYS A 57 15.92 5.18 7.51
CA LYS A 57 14.89 4.79 8.49
C LYS A 57 13.49 4.56 7.89
N MET A 58 13.40 4.30 6.58
CA MET A 58 12.12 3.96 5.97
C MET A 58 11.66 2.60 6.49
N LYS A 59 10.47 2.57 7.06
CA LYS A 59 9.79 1.34 7.45
C LYS A 59 9.18 0.71 6.21
N LEU A 60 9.92 -0.21 5.64
CA LEU A 60 9.48 -1.02 4.52
C LEU A 60 8.80 -2.28 5.05
N LYS A 61 7.73 -2.74 4.40
CA LYS A 61 7.12 -4.05 4.68
C LYS A 61 6.50 -4.61 3.41
N SER A 62 6.84 -5.85 3.06
CA SER A 62 6.26 -6.55 1.92
C SER A 62 5.18 -7.52 2.36
N TYR A 63 4.23 -7.76 1.46
CA TYR A 63 3.16 -8.74 1.62
C TYR A 63 2.99 -9.50 0.31
N VAL A 64 2.75 -10.80 0.42
CA VAL A 64 2.24 -11.62 -0.68
C VAL A 64 0.78 -11.92 -0.31
N LEU A 65 -0.14 -11.51 -1.17
CA LEU A 65 -1.57 -11.64 -0.93
C LEU A 65 -2.05 -13.00 -1.42
N ASP A 66 -2.63 -13.77 -0.52
CA ASP A 66 -3.27 -15.04 -0.86
C ASP A 66 -4.66 -14.75 -1.43
N THR A 67 -4.74 -14.64 -2.75
CA THR A 67 -5.97 -14.36 -3.49
C THR A 67 -6.10 -15.31 -4.67
N HIS A 68 -7.27 -15.93 -4.83
CA HIS A 68 -7.56 -16.83 -5.96
C HIS A 68 -8.00 -16.06 -7.23
N LEU A 69 -7.40 -14.91 -7.50
CA LEU A 69 -7.72 -14.10 -8.68
C LEU A 69 -6.96 -14.59 -9.92
N THR A 70 -5.73 -15.04 -9.74
CA THR A 70 -4.83 -15.58 -10.77
C THR A 70 -3.94 -16.66 -10.16
N ASP A 71 -3.17 -17.36 -11.00
CA ASP A 71 -2.18 -18.37 -10.57
C ASP A 71 -0.97 -17.76 -9.83
N TYR A 72 -0.87 -16.42 -9.82
CA TYR A 72 0.19 -15.64 -9.19
C TYR A 72 -0.38 -14.80 -8.04
N ALA A 73 0.24 -14.91 -6.87
CA ALA A 73 -0.06 -14.14 -5.69
C ALA A 73 0.36 -12.67 -5.90
N PRO A 74 -0.58 -11.70 -5.80
CA PRO A 74 -0.22 -10.29 -5.87
C PRO A 74 0.76 -9.92 -4.77
N VAL A 75 1.74 -9.09 -5.13
CA VAL A 75 2.72 -8.61 -4.16
C VAL A 75 2.50 -7.13 -3.86
N LEU A 76 2.56 -6.78 -2.58
CA LEU A 76 2.45 -5.41 -2.09
C LEU A 76 3.73 -4.99 -1.37
N LEU A 77 4.20 -3.78 -1.64
CA LEU A 77 5.24 -3.11 -0.85
C LEU A 77 4.64 -1.90 -0.15
N ASN A 78 4.60 -1.94 1.18
CA ASN A 78 4.30 -0.78 2.00
C ASN A 78 5.60 -0.02 2.33
N ILE A 79 5.60 1.28 2.06
CA ILE A 79 6.71 2.19 2.30
C ILE A 79 6.23 3.29 3.24
N ASN A 80 6.59 3.18 4.52
CA ASN A 80 6.31 4.20 5.51
C ASN A 80 7.58 5.01 5.79
N SER A 81 7.48 6.32 5.72
CA SER A 81 8.52 7.22 6.19
C SER A 81 8.00 7.98 7.40
N GLU A 82 8.67 7.84 8.54
CA GLU A 82 8.33 8.58 9.76
C GLU A 82 8.57 10.09 9.60
N ASP A 83 9.43 10.48 8.64
CA ASP A 83 9.88 11.87 8.46
C ASP A 83 8.93 12.72 7.60
N PHE A 84 8.00 12.12 6.84
CA PHE A 84 6.96 12.91 6.13
C PHE A 84 5.87 13.45 7.05
N LEU A 85 5.73 12.92 8.27
CA LEU A 85 4.78 13.43 9.27
C LEU A 85 5.35 14.58 10.11
N ASN A 86 6.64 14.89 9.96
CA ASN A 86 7.33 15.97 10.66
C ASN A 86 7.49 17.23 9.79
N THR A 87 6.57 17.50 8.86
CA THR A 87 6.39 18.87 8.34
C THR A 87 5.90 19.74 9.49
N SER A 88 6.86 20.27 10.23
CA SER A 88 6.69 21.35 11.18
C SER A 88 6.40 22.60 10.36
N GLY A 89 5.14 22.85 10.01
CA GLY A 89 4.80 23.97 9.14
C GLY A 89 3.31 24.10 8.92
N ASP A 90 2.69 24.85 9.83
CA ASP A 90 1.30 25.32 9.78
C ASP A 90 0.22 24.22 9.73
N GLY A 91 -1.01 24.53 10.11
CA GLY A 91 -2.11 23.55 10.20
C GLY A 91 -2.37 22.86 8.87
N SER A 92 -1.75 21.71 8.63
CA SER A 92 -1.94 20.94 7.39
C SER A 92 -3.34 20.37 7.36
N ILE A 93 -4.08 20.65 6.30
CA ILE A 93 -5.33 19.96 5.97
C ILE A 93 -4.95 18.61 5.36
N VAL A 94 -5.31 17.53 6.05
CA VAL A 94 -5.18 16.18 5.50
C VAL A 94 -6.52 15.79 4.90
N VAL A 95 -6.53 15.58 3.59
CA VAL A 95 -7.70 15.07 2.87
C VAL A 95 -7.57 13.56 2.74
N THR A 96 -8.59 12.82 3.14
CA THR A 96 -8.61 11.35 3.02
C THR A 96 -9.96 10.87 2.54
N ASN A 97 -9.98 9.73 1.86
CA ASN A 97 -11.22 9.14 1.37
C ASN A 97 -11.97 8.52 2.56
N ASN A 98 -13.19 8.97 2.81
CA ASN A 98 -14.06 8.28 3.76
C ASN A 98 -14.74 7.11 3.05
N LYS A 99 -14.19 5.91 3.26
CA LYS A 99 -14.72 4.68 2.67
C LYS A 99 -16.19 4.44 3.00
N LEU A 100 -16.64 4.69 4.24
CA LEU A 100 -18.03 4.47 4.63
C LEU A 100 -18.98 5.39 3.86
N ASN A 101 -18.62 6.67 3.74
CA ASN A 101 -19.38 7.64 2.96
C ASN A 101 -19.36 7.29 1.47
N PHE A 102 -18.23 6.84 0.94
CA PHE A 102 -18.12 6.41 -0.45
C PHE A 102 -19.02 5.19 -0.74
N ASP A 103 -19.02 4.19 0.14
CA ASP A 103 -19.87 3.01 0.00
C ASP A 103 -21.36 3.40 0.02
N GLU A 104 -21.78 4.33 0.89
CA GLU A 104 -23.15 4.88 0.91
C GLU A 104 -23.51 5.65 -0.37
N LEU A 105 -22.59 6.47 -0.89
CA LEU A 105 -22.76 7.19 -2.15
C LEU A 105 -22.92 6.24 -3.34
N LEU A 106 -22.12 5.16 -3.41
CA LEU A 106 -22.23 4.17 -4.47
C LEU A 106 -23.57 3.42 -4.46
N ILE A 107 -24.10 3.10 -3.27
CA ILE A 107 -25.37 2.40 -3.10
C ILE A 107 -26.55 3.31 -3.42
N SER A 108 -26.47 4.58 -3.05
CA SER A 108 -27.56 5.54 -3.23
C SER A 108 -27.62 6.16 -4.63
N PHE A 109 -26.53 6.10 -5.40
CA PHE A 109 -26.47 6.63 -6.76
C PHE A 109 -27.34 5.84 -7.74
N ASP A 110 -28.15 6.53 -8.54
CA ASP A 110 -28.93 5.90 -9.62
C ASP A 110 -28.05 5.65 -10.85
N TRP A 111 -27.71 4.38 -11.07
CA TRP A 111 -26.87 3.94 -12.19
C TRP A 111 -27.63 3.80 -13.52
N SER A 112 -28.97 3.87 -13.50
CA SER A 112 -29.82 3.69 -14.69
C SER A 112 -29.43 4.55 -15.90
N PRO A 113 -29.03 5.83 -15.73
CA PRO A 113 -28.61 6.68 -16.85
C PRO A 113 -27.34 6.22 -17.56
N ILE A 114 -26.49 5.43 -16.88
CA ILE A 114 -25.23 4.90 -17.41
C ILE A 114 -25.47 3.52 -18.03
N THR A 115 -26.24 2.66 -17.35
CA THR A 115 -26.52 1.29 -17.81
C THR A 115 -27.45 1.24 -19.02
N ASN A 116 -28.26 2.27 -19.25
CA ASN A 116 -29.17 2.35 -20.40
C ASN A 116 -28.51 2.91 -21.68
N ILE A 117 -27.22 3.21 -21.66
CA ILE A 117 -26.48 3.71 -22.82
C ILE A 117 -26.10 2.54 -23.72
N GLN A 118 -26.59 2.56 -24.97
CA GLN A 118 -26.30 1.49 -25.94
C GLN A 118 -24.84 1.45 -26.40
N ASN A 119 -24.17 2.60 -26.44
CA ASN A 119 -22.76 2.69 -26.83
C ASN A 119 -21.85 2.42 -25.60
N GLY A 120 -21.17 1.27 -25.61
CA GLY A 120 -20.31 0.84 -24.51
C GLY A 120 -19.13 1.77 -24.21
N GLU A 121 -18.59 2.47 -25.20
CA GLU A 121 -17.47 3.41 -24.99
C GLU A 121 -17.94 4.67 -24.24
N ILE A 122 -19.12 5.18 -24.62
CA ILE A 122 -19.75 6.32 -23.94
C ILE A 122 -20.20 5.91 -22.54
N ALA A 123 -20.77 4.71 -22.37
CA ALA A 123 -21.17 4.18 -21.07
C ALA A 123 -19.98 4.05 -20.12
N THR A 124 -18.85 3.52 -20.62
CA THR A 124 -17.63 3.34 -19.84
C THR A 124 -17.01 4.67 -19.43
N THR A 125 -16.95 5.63 -20.35
CA THR A 125 -16.42 6.97 -20.05
C THR A 125 -17.26 7.64 -18.96
N LYS A 126 -18.60 7.63 -19.10
CA LYS A 126 -19.49 8.19 -18.08
C LYS A 126 -19.41 7.46 -16.75
N PHE A 127 -19.28 6.13 -16.76
CA PHE A 127 -19.06 5.36 -15.53
C PHE A 127 -17.81 5.84 -14.80
N ILE A 128 -16.68 5.95 -15.51
CA ILE A 128 -15.40 6.36 -14.91
C ILE A 128 -15.49 7.78 -14.35
N ASP A 129 -16.12 8.70 -15.09
CA ASP A 129 -16.24 10.08 -14.66
C ASP A 129 -17.14 10.21 -13.42
N THR A 130 -18.33 9.60 -13.44
CA THR A 130 -19.23 9.57 -12.28
C THR A 130 -18.59 8.88 -11.07
N PHE A 131 -17.87 7.77 -11.28
CA PHE A 131 -17.19 7.08 -10.18
C PHE A 131 -16.10 7.96 -9.53
N LYS A 132 -15.37 8.75 -10.33
CA LYS A 132 -14.39 9.72 -9.81
C LYS A 132 -15.06 10.86 -9.05
N GLU A 133 -16.18 11.36 -9.53
CA GLU A 133 -16.96 12.41 -8.85
C GLU A 133 -17.42 11.94 -7.46
N LEU A 134 -18.03 10.76 -7.38
CA LEU A 134 -18.44 10.18 -6.09
C LEU A 134 -17.25 9.95 -5.15
N MET A 135 -16.09 9.58 -5.70
CA MET A 135 -14.87 9.43 -4.90
C MET A 135 -14.39 10.77 -4.35
N GLU A 136 -14.47 11.84 -5.13
CA GLU A 136 -14.13 13.20 -4.71
C GLU A 136 -15.08 13.69 -3.60
N GLU A 137 -16.39 13.47 -3.77
CA GLU A 137 -17.43 13.83 -2.79
C GLU A 137 -17.28 13.05 -1.48
N SER A 138 -16.70 11.86 -1.53
CA SER A 138 -16.48 11.04 -0.34
C SER A 138 -15.32 11.51 0.55
N LYS A 139 -14.55 12.51 0.12
CA LYS A 139 -13.37 12.97 0.86
C LYS A 139 -13.76 13.73 2.12
N ILE A 140 -13.00 13.48 3.19
CA ILE A 140 -13.07 14.25 4.43
C ILE A 140 -11.76 14.98 4.65
N GLU A 141 -11.89 16.23 5.08
CA GLU A 141 -10.79 17.08 5.47
C GLU A 141 -10.63 17.11 6.99
N TYR A 142 -9.42 16.80 7.47
CA TYR A 142 -9.07 16.95 8.88
C TYR A 142 -8.03 18.05 9.03
N ARG A 143 -8.30 19.02 9.91
CA ARG A 143 -7.29 19.99 10.33
C ARG A 143 -6.42 19.39 11.43
N VAL A 144 -5.15 19.19 11.12
CA VAL A 144 -4.17 18.72 12.11
C VAL A 144 -3.57 19.92 12.82
N ASN A 145 -4.02 20.16 14.06
CA ASN A 145 -3.40 21.15 14.94
C ASN A 145 -2.26 20.49 15.72
N VAL A 146 -1.02 20.72 15.30
CA VAL A 146 0.16 20.28 16.07
C VAL A 146 0.34 21.22 17.26
N LYS A 147 -0.10 20.80 18.45
CA LYS A 147 0.31 21.48 19.69
C LYS A 147 1.81 21.25 19.86
N SER A 148 2.60 22.32 19.72
CA SER A 148 4.01 22.28 20.05
C SER A 148 4.16 22.05 21.56
N ASN A 149 4.40 20.81 21.96
CA ASN A 149 4.86 20.53 23.31
C ASN A 149 6.29 21.08 23.43
N LYS A 150 6.42 22.29 24.01
CA LYS A 150 7.67 22.73 24.63
C LYS A 150 8.06 21.66 25.67
N LYS A 151 8.95 20.73 25.31
CA LYS A 151 9.54 19.77 26.25
C LYS A 151 10.35 20.55 27.30
N SER A 152 9.76 20.80 28.46
CA SER A 152 10.50 20.72 29.72
C SER A 152 10.82 19.24 29.99
N LYS A 153 12.00 18.98 30.53
CA LYS A 153 12.57 17.65 30.71
C LYS A 153 11.76 16.77 31.68
N SER A 154 11.82 15.47 31.41
CA SER A 154 11.54 14.31 32.27
C SER A 154 10.09 13.84 32.41
N GLY A 155 9.91 12.52 32.31
CA GLY A 155 8.70 11.81 32.72
C GLY A 155 7.86 11.24 31.58
N SER A 156 7.91 9.90 31.45
CA SER A 156 7.03 8.99 30.70
C SER A 156 5.79 9.61 30.02
N GLN A 157 5.72 9.56 28.68
CA GLN A 157 4.53 9.95 27.92
C GLN A 157 3.61 8.74 27.73
N THR A 158 2.49 8.73 28.44
CA THR A 158 1.31 7.89 28.13
C THR A 158 0.47 8.63 27.09
N VAL A 159 0.29 8.04 25.90
CA VAL A 159 -0.67 8.53 24.89
C VAL A 159 -2.02 7.88 25.18
N SER A 160 -3.02 8.68 25.55
CA SER A 160 -4.40 8.22 25.72
C SER A 160 -5.13 8.24 24.38
N TRP A 161 -5.59 7.09 23.93
CA TRP A 161 -6.50 6.95 22.80
C TRP A 161 -7.92 6.72 23.34
N SER A 162 -8.86 7.61 23.04
CA SER A 162 -10.29 7.30 23.24
C SER A 162 -10.77 6.50 22.01
N ARG A 163 -10.90 5.18 22.16
CA ARG A 163 -11.53 4.30 21.17
C ARG A 163 -13.05 4.31 21.37
N SER A 164 -13.80 4.54 20.30
CA SER A 164 -15.06 3.82 20.09
C SER A 164 -14.70 2.46 19.49
N ASN A 165 -15.22 1.40 20.11
CA ASN A 165 -14.77 0.02 20.00
C ASN A 165 -14.97 -0.60 18.60
N ILE A 166 -13.89 -1.07 17.98
CA ILE A 166 -13.88 -2.26 17.12
C ILE A 166 -12.55 -3.00 17.38
N GLU A 167 -12.60 -4.15 18.04
CA GLU A 167 -11.45 -5.04 18.22
C GLU A 167 -11.33 -5.96 17.00
N ILE A 168 -10.16 -5.95 16.34
CA ILE A 168 -9.79 -6.96 15.34
C ILE A 168 -8.48 -7.58 15.81
N ASN A 169 -8.54 -8.85 16.22
CA ASN A 169 -7.38 -9.64 16.59
C ASN A 169 -6.67 -10.14 15.34
N LEU A 170 -5.43 -9.69 15.10
CA LEU A 170 -4.53 -10.26 14.11
C LEU A 170 -3.36 -10.93 14.85
N LYS A 171 -3.26 -12.25 14.73
CA LYS A 171 -2.10 -13.03 15.23
C LYS A 171 -0.89 -12.79 14.33
N GLU A 172 0.25 -12.47 14.94
CA GLU A 172 1.56 -12.48 14.28
C GLU A 172 2.08 -13.92 14.17
N PRO A 173 2.66 -14.34 13.02
CA PRO A 173 3.46 -15.55 12.97
C PRO A 173 4.95 -15.23 13.20
N TYR A 174 5.58 -16.13 13.95
CA TYR A 174 7.01 -16.26 14.24
C TYR A 174 7.90 -16.28 12.98
#